data_AF-A0A7J9LR72-F1
#
_entry.id   AF-A0A7J9LR72-F1
#
_cell.length_a   1.000
_cell.length_b   1.000
_cell.length_c   1.000
_cell.angle_alpha   90.00
_cell.angle_beta   90.00
_cell.angle_gamma   90.00
#
_symmetry.space_group_name_H-M   'P 1'
#
loop_
_entity.id
_entity.type
_entity.pdbx_description
1 polymer ?
#
loop_
_entity_poly.entity_id
_entity_poly.type
_entity_poly.pdbx_seq_one_letter_code
_entity_poly.pdbx_strand_id
1 'polypeptide(L)'
;MDAGTQHEYEELKQELRRILVANMDKSSQKLHTIDVVQRLGVPYHFEKEIEEALEIIYHHHCNHIEIDGDDLYTTAVRFRLLREHGFDVHCGMS
;
A
#
# COMPACT_ATOMS: atom_id res chain seq x y z
N MET A 1 -14.15 10.45 22.98
CA MET A 1 -12.80 9.91 23.20
C MET A 1 -12.15 10.76 24.26
N ASP A 2 -11.55 10.16 25.28
CA ASP A 2 -10.71 10.90 26.22
C ASP A 2 -9.37 11.29 25.55
N ALA A 3 -8.62 12.19 26.19
CA ALA A 3 -7.37 12.71 25.64
C ALA A 3 -6.31 11.63 25.40
N GLY A 4 -6.30 10.53 26.17
CA GLY A 4 -5.39 9.41 25.99
C GLY A 4 -5.72 8.62 24.72
N THR A 5 -6.99 8.25 24.55
CA THR A 5 -7.46 7.53 23.35
C THR A 5 -7.19 8.32 22.05
N GLN A 6 -7.33 9.65 22.08
CA GLN A 6 -7.05 10.48 20.90
C GLN A 6 -5.56 10.51 20.55
N HIS A 7 -4.68 10.55 21.56
CA HIS A 7 -3.24 10.54 21.35
C HIS A 7 -2.78 9.24 20.70
N GLU A 8 -3.18 8.09 21.26
CA GLU A 8 -2.86 6.76 20.72
C GLU A 8 -3.34 6.61 19.27
N TYR A 9 -4.53 7.13 18.95
CA TYR A 9 -5.07 7.11 17.60
C TYR A 9 -4.21 7.90 16.60
N GLU A 10 -3.77 9.10 16.97
CA GLU A 10 -2.90 9.91 16.10
C GLU A 10 -1.51 9.27 15.94
N GLU A 11 -0.96 8.66 17.00
CA GLU A 11 0.29 7.92 16.91
C GLU A 11 0.18 6.73 15.94
N LEU A 12 -0.90 5.96 16.03
CA LEU A 12 -1.14 4.84 15.13
C LEU A 12 -1.28 5.30 13.68
N LYS A 13 -1.98 6.42 13.43
CA LYS A 13 -2.06 7.04 12.10
C LYS A 13 -0.68 7.41 11.55
N GLN A 14 0.16 8.03 12.38
CA GLN A 14 1.50 8.42 11.96
C GLN A 14 2.37 7.21 11.63
N GLU A 15 2.23 6.12 12.36
CA GLU A 15 2.96 4.89 12.06
C GLU A 15 2.54 4.29 10.71
N LEU A 16 1.24 4.26 10.41
CA LEU A 16 0.75 3.81 9.10
C LEU A 16 1.31 4.68 7.96
N ARG A 17 1.38 6.00 8.14
CA ARG A 17 2.02 6.90 7.16
C ARG A 17 3.50 6.57 6.94
N ARG A 18 4.25 6.33 8.02
CA ARG A 18 5.67 5.97 7.91
C ARG A 18 5.87 4.68 7.12
N ILE A 19 4.99 3.68 7.31
CA ILE A 19 5.04 2.43 6.55
C ILE A 19 4.77 2.68 5.06
N LEU A 20 3.75 3.48 4.73
CA LEU A 20 3.39 3.78 3.34
C LEU A 20 4.51 4.56 2.59
N VAL A 21 5.17 5.49 3.29
CA VAL A 21 6.24 6.34 2.74
C VAL A 21 7.63 5.67 2.83
N ALA A 22 7.75 4.49 3.47
CA ALA A 22 9.03 3.79 3.62
C ALA A 22 9.68 3.43 2.27
N ASN A 23 10.95 3.02 2.32
CA ASN A 23 11.71 2.63 1.13
C ASN A 23 11.12 1.40 0.40
N MET A 24 11.62 1.17 -0.82
CA MET A 24 11.11 0.16 -1.76
C MET A 24 11.27 -1.29 -1.26
N ASP A 25 12.18 -1.55 -0.31
CA ASP A 25 12.46 -2.85 0.31
C ASP A 25 11.34 -3.38 1.21
N LYS A 26 10.23 -2.63 1.32
CA LYS A 26 9.06 -2.95 2.15
C LYS A 26 7.76 -2.94 1.35
N SER A 27 7.82 -3.31 0.07
CA SER A 27 6.68 -3.30 -0.84
C SER A 27 5.60 -4.30 -0.39
N SER A 28 5.95 -5.48 0.14
CA SER A 28 4.95 -6.40 0.73
C SER A 28 4.24 -5.77 1.94
N GLN A 29 4.99 -5.09 2.81
CA GLN A 29 4.44 -4.44 3.99
C GLN A 29 3.50 -3.29 3.61
N LYS A 30 3.83 -2.52 2.57
CA LYS A 30 2.97 -1.48 2.00
C LYS A 30 1.67 -2.09 1.48
N LEU A 31 1.76 -3.11 0.62
CA LEU A 31 0.58 -3.81 0.07
C LEU A 31 -0.32 -4.34 1.18
N HIS A 32 0.25 -4.97 2.20
CA HIS A 32 -0.51 -5.44 3.35
C HIS A 32 -1.19 -4.28 4.10
N THR A 33 -0.47 -3.19 4.33
CA THR A 33 -1.01 -2.02 5.04
C THR A 33 -2.19 -1.41 4.29
N ILE A 34 -2.06 -1.25 2.97
CA ILE A 34 -3.14 -0.75 2.11
C ILE A 34 -4.35 -1.70 2.16
N ASP A 35 -4.14 -3.02 2.04
CA ASP A 35 -5.23 -4.00 2.14
C ASP A 35 -6.00 -3.88 3.46
N VAL A 36 -5.27 -3.81 4.59
CA VAL A 36 -5.89 -3.69 5.92
C VAL A 36 -6.67 -2.38 6.04
N VAL A 37 -6.08 -1.27 5.62
CA VAL A 37 -6.72 0.06 5.69
C VAL A 37 -7.99 0.12 4.85
N GLN A 38 -7.99 -0.46 3.64
CA GLN A 38 -9.18 -0.60 2.81
C GLN A 38 -10.26 -1.45 3.49
N ARG A 39 -9.88 -2.61 4.04
CA ARG A 39 -10.81 -3.54 4.72
C ARG A 39 -11.41 -2.97 6.00
N LEU A 40 -10.68 -2.08 6.67
CA LEU A 40 -11.17 -1.32 7.82
C LEU A 40 -12.07 -0.15 7.43
N GLY A 41 -12.20 0.17 6.14
CA GLY A 41 -13.04 1.26 5.66
C GLY A 41 -12.50 2.64 5.97
N VAL A 42 -11.17 2.77 6.17
CA VAL A 42 -10.50 4.04 6.50
C VAL A 42 -9.43 4.52 5.50
N PRO A 43 -9.46 4.17 4.20
CA PRO A 43 -8.43 4.62 3.26
C PRO A 43 -8.42 6.15 3.06
N TYR A 44 -9.55 6.82 3.30
CA TYR A 44 -9.70 8.28 3.16
C TYR A 44 -8.76 9.10 4.06
N HIS A 45 -8.13 8.49 5.06
CA HIS A 45 -7.12 9.15 5.90
C HIS A 45 -5.71 9.18 5.27
N PHE A 46 -5.49 8.41 4.20
CA PHE A 46 -4.18 8.13 3.63
C PHE A 46 -4.19 8.13 2.09
N GLU A 47 -5.17 8.77 1.45
CA GLU A 47 -5.39 8.68 -0.01
C GLU A 47 -4.12 9.00 -0.81
N LYS A 48 -3.44 10.09 -0.43
CA LYS A 48 -2.20 10.52 -1.07
C LYS A 48 -1.08 9.51 -0.86
N GLU A 49 -0.88 9.05 0.38
CA GLU A 49 0.18 8.09 0.70
C GLU A 49 -0.06 6.72 0.03
N ILE A 50 -1.33 6.33 -0.15
CA ILE A 50 -1.72 5.12 -0.87
C ILE A 50 -1.43 5.27 -2.37
N GLU A 51 -1.83 6.39 -2.97
CA GLU A 51 -1.57 6.67 -4.40
C GLU A 51 -0.08 6.65 -4.71
N GLU A 52 0.73 7.39 -3.95
CA GLU A 52 2.19 7.43 -4.11
C GLU A 52 2.82 6.03 -3.92
N ALA A 53 2.35 5.24 -2.96
CA ALA A 53 2.83 3.88 -2.76
C ALA A 53 2.49 2.95 -3.94
N LEU A 54 1.28 3.07 -4.48
CA LEU A 54 0.82 2.25 -5.62
C LEU A 54 1.51 2.64 -6.92
N GLU A 55 1.83 3.91 -7.15
CA GLU A 55 2.64 4.35 -8.30
C GLU A 55 4.03 3.70 -8.30
N ILE A 56 4.69 3.67 -7.14
CA ILE A 56 5.98 3.00 -6.98
C ILE A 56 5.82 1.51 -7.28
N ILE A 57 4.87 0.83 -6.63
CA ILE A 57 4.61 -0.60 -6.83
C ILE A 57 4.29 -0.92 -8.30
N TYR A 58 3.53 -0.05 -8.97
CA TYR A 58 3.21 -0.17 -10.39
C TYR A 58 4.47 -0.09 -11.26
N HIS A 59 5.34 0.89 -11.01
CA HIS A 59 6.62 0.99 -11.71
C HIS A 59 7.48 -0.27 -11.52
N HIS A 60 7.51 -0.84 -10.32
CA HIS A 60 8.20 -2.11 -10.07
C HIS A 60 7.59 -3.27 -10.88
N HIS A 61 6.26 -3.37 -10.88
CA HIS A 61 5.52 -4.38 -11.63
C HIS A 61 5.82 -4.31 -13.14
N CYS A 62 5.77 -3.11 -13.74
CA CYS A 62 6.09 -2.92 -15.16
C CYS A 62 7.53 -3.30 -15.51
N ASN A 63 8.48 -2.94 -14.65
CA ASN A 63 9.90 -3.19 -14.87
C ASN A 63 10.37 -4.59 -14.43
N HIS A 64 9.44 -5.47 -14.03
CA HIS A 64 9.76 -6.82 -13.54
C HIS A 64 10.80 -6.81 -12.41
N ILE A 65 10.77 -5.78 -11.56
CA ILE A 65 11.63 -5.70 -10.39
C ILE A 65 11.02 -6.58 -9.30
N GLU A 66 11.82 -7.51 -8.76
CA GLU A 66 11.38 -8.37 -7.67
C GLU A 66 10.89 -7.54 -6.47
N ILE A 67 9.72 -7.90 -5.98
CA ILE A 67 9.16 -7.36 -4.74
C ILE A 67 9.54 -8.30 -3.60
N ASP A 68 9.89 -7.72 -2.44
CA ASP A 68 10.11 -8.50 -1.23
C ASP A 68 8.86 -9.33 -0.90
N GLY A 69 9.04 -10.59 -0.48
CA GLY A 69 7.92 -11.43 -0.07
C GLY A 69 6.88 -11.70 -1.16
N ASP A 70 7.31 -11.86 -2.43
CA ASP A 70 6.47 -12.16 -3.60
C ASP A 70 5.88 -13.58 -3.57
N ASP A 71 5.12 -13.89 -2.52
CA ASP A 71 4.29 -15.09 -2.44
C ASP A 71 2.95 -14.87 -3.18
N LEU A 72 2.15 -15.94 -3.27
CA LEU A 72 0.84 -15.91 -3.93
C LEU A 72 -0.08 -14.83 -3.34
N TYR A 73 -0.01 -14.61 -2.03
CA TYR A 73 -0.85 -13.62 -1.35
C TYR A 73 -0.44 -12.20 -1.74
N THR A 74 0.85 -11.87 -1.64
CA THR A 74 1.40 -10.56 -2.04
C THR A 74 1.12 -10.27 -3.51
N THR A 75 1.32 -11.26 -4.39
CA THR A 75 0.99 -11.12 -5.82
C THR A 75 -0.50 -10.84 -6.02
N ALA A 76 -1.39 -11.61 -5.40
CA ALA A 76 -2.83 -11.41 -5.55
C ALA A 76 -3.30 -10.04 -5.04
N VAL A 77 -2.77 -9.59 -3.91
CA VAL A 77 -3.06 -8.25 -3.34
C VAL A 77 -2.55 -7.15 -4.28
N ARG A 78 -1.32 -7.26 -4.79
CA ARG A 78 -0.75 -6.31 -5.76
C ARG A 78 -1.64 -6.15 -6.98
N PHE A 79 -2.01 -7.26 -7.63
CA PHE A 79 -2.88 -7.23 -8.81
C PHE A 79 -4.24 -6.59 -8.52
N ARG A 80 -4.87 -6.96 -7.40
CA ARG A 80 -6.16 -6.40 -7.01
C ARG A 80 -6.06 -4.90 -6.76
N LEU A 81 -5.10 -4.45 -5.96
CA LEU A 81 -4.95 -3.03 -5.60
C LEU A 81 -4.63 -2.16 -6.81
N LEU A 82 -3.72 -2.59 -7.69
CA LEU A 82 -3.40 -1.86 -8.92
C LEU A 82 -4.64 -1.70 -9.80
N ARG A 83 -5.40 -2.78 -10.02
CA ARG A 83 -6.63 -2.73 -10.83
C ARG A 83 -7.72 -1.86 -10.19
N GLU A 84 -7.89 -1.93 -8.87
CA GLU A 84 -8.86 -1.12 -8.13
C GLU A 84 -8.58 0.38 -8.27
N HIS A 85 -7.31 0.79 -8.34
CA HIS A 85 -6.90 2.18 -8.48
C HIS A 85 -6.65 2.61 -9.94
N GLY A 86 -7.04 1.77 -10.91
CA GLY A 86 -7.03 2.13 -12.33
C GLY A 86 -5.69 1.94 -13.07
N PHE A 87 -4.71 1.27 -12.45
CA PHE A 87 -3.45 0.94 -13.12
C PHE A 87 -3.63 -0.23 -14.11
N ASP A 88 -2.94 -0.15 -15.26
CA ASP A 88 -2.94 -1.23 -16.24
C ASP A 88 -1.97 -2.34 -15.85
N VAL A 89 -2.50 -3.40 -15.24
CA VAL A 89 -1.70 -4.55 -14.80
C VAL A 89 -1.01 -5.32 -15.94
N HIS A 90 -1.31 -5.01 -17.21
CA HIS A 90 -0.67 -5.60 -18.39
C HIS A 90 0.56 -4.83 -18.91
N CYS A 91 1.03 -3.83 -18.19
CA CYS A 91 2.16 -2.92 -18.50
C CYS A 91 3.50 -3.54 -19.00
N GLY A 92 3.60 -4.87 -19.13
CA GLY A 92 4.78 -5.59 -19.63
C GLY A 92 4.62 -6.34 -20.97
N MET A 93 3.59 -6.08 -21.77
CA MET A 93 3.36 -6.77 -23.06
C MET A 93 3.38 -5.84 -24.29
N SER A 94 4.41 -5.00 -24.44
CA SER A 94 4.73 -4.36 -25.72
C SER A 94 6.14 -4.68 -26.18
#